data_AF-A0A124IRT8-F1
#
_entry.id   AF-A0A124IRT8-F1
#
_cell.length_a   1.000
_cell.length_b   1.000
_cell.length_c   1.000
_cell.angle_alpha   90.00
_cell.angle_beta   90.00
_cell.angle_gamma   90.00
#
_symmetry.space_group_name_H-M   'P 1'
#
loop_
_entity.id
_entity.type
_entity.pdbx_description
1 polymer ?
#
loop_
_entity_poly.entity_id
_entity_poly.type
_entity_poly.pdbx_seq_one_letter_code
_entity_poly.pdbx_strand_id
1 'polypeptide(L)'
;MMEDLELLEARYQGSVARSMDALIMDFNLRYGNRAGDMLNEALKVYSLDLDSKVKVRRSIVNELVYRVDDLVKPRLNSLGIDLAPILITWYYIGNGERMDRLRELLSMTGHRINIDDGVKAGLLMRIDKSTVVIPEYLANYLSRLNPPQQLDSSSIVFNNIDNSIFIVTLETIIRGLRPIDGFIRAFYGEGIRDALASGLLEPVARLYGNDVLINPLIDQRSLRIALARAKDTRARVIKHSLSMYGRYMFDRGLYCGVNYMFTYSSRSLVAYLCPWTPLYRSIVNKYHGVRSMIVLGVRFRESMVEFLSQEKYKRPELSKVMFVTLDQASSLIHAIYQRESMGLMDDVLDILYETIYKVNEITY
;
A
#
# COMPACT_ATOMS: atom_id res chain seq x y z
N MET A 1 -2.49 -0.82 47.14
CA MET A 1 -2.44 -1.77 46.01
C MET A 1 -2.50 -1.12 44.63
N MET A 2 -3.32 -0.08 44.37
CA MET A 2 -3.26 0.69 43.11
C MET A 2 -2.07 1.65 43.08
N GLU A 3 -1.79 2.31 44.22
CA GLU A 3 -0.63 3.20 44.41
C GLU A 3 0.72 2.52 44.10
N ASP A 4 0.89 1.25 44.46
CA ASP A 4 2.10 0.48 44.16
C ASP A 4 2.31 0.27 42.65
N LEU A 5 1.21 0.09 41.90
CA LEU A 5 1.26 -0.12 40.44
C LEU A 5 1.59 1.16 39.68
N GLU A 6 1.07 2.30 40.14
CA GLU A 6 1.36 3.61 39.54
C GLU A 6 2.82 4.01 39.76
N LEU A 7 3.39 3.70 40.93
CA LEU A 7 4.82 3.90 41.21
C LEU A 7 5.70 3.05 40.28
N LEU A 8 5.32 1.79 40.03
CA LEU A 8 6.01 0.93 39.05
C LEU A 8 5.90 1.48 37.63
N GLU A 9 4.71 1.92 37.23
CA GLU A 9 4.47 2.56 35.93
C GLU A 9 5.31 3.85 35.76
N ALA A 10 5.41 4.67 36.79
CA ALA A 10 6.22 5.88 36.80
C ALA A 10 7.71 5.56 36.57
N ARG A 11 8.24 4.58 37.32
CA ARG A 11 9.62 4.09 37.15
C ARG A 11 9.85 3.49 35.77
N TYR A 12 8.86 2.78 35.21
CA TYR A 12 8.91 2.28 33.84
C TYR A 12 9.06 3.43 32.84
N GLN A 13 8.23 4.49 32.96
CA GLN A 13 8.33 5.65 32.07
C GLN A 13 9.71 6.32 32.17
N GLY A 14 10.27 6.46 33.38
CA GLY A 14 11.64 6.95 33.57
C GLY A 14 12.71 6.10 32.87
N SER A 15 12.50 4.79 32.76
CA SER A 15 13.44 3.89 32.05
C SER A 15 13.40 4.02 30.52
N VAL A 16 12.29 4.49 29.95
CA VAL A 16 12.05 4.52 28.50
C VAL A 16 12.16 5.93 27.92
N ALA A 17 11.83 6.96 28.70
CA ALA A 17 11.79 8.34 28.23
C ALA A 17 13.14 8.83 27.68
N ARG A 18 13.07 9.58 26.59
CA ARG A 18 14.21 10.25 25.94
C ARG A 18 14.15 11.78 26.09
N SER A 19 13.06 12.29 26.64
CA SER A 19 12.82 13.72 26.83
C SER A 19 12.19 13.97 28.19
N MET A 20 12.83 14.84 28.98
CA MET A 20 12.30 15.27 30.27
C MET A 20 10.96 16.01 30.12
N ASP A 21 10.86 16.90 29.12
CA ASP A 21 9.65 17.67 28.88
C ASP A 21 8.45 16.75 28.57
N ALA A 22 8.67 15.71 27.76
CA ALA A 22 7.63 14.72 27.45
C ALA A 22 7.21 13.94 28.71
N LEU A 23 8.18 13.56 29.56
CA LEU A 23 7.93 12.89 30.83
C LEU A 23 7.11 13.77 31.77
N ILE A 24 7.48 15.04 31.94
CA ILE A 24 6.73 15.99 32.78
C ILE A 24 5.29 16.16 32.26
N MET A 25 5.11 16.31 30.95
CA MET A 25 3.79 16.42 30.32
C MET A 25 2.92 15.18 30.59
N ASP A 26 3.46 13.98 30.34
CA ASP A 26 2.73 12.74 30.55
C ASP A 26 2.32 12.54 32.02
N PHE A 27 3.18 12.93 32.97
CA PHE A 27 2.91 12.78 34.39
C PHE A 27 1.85 13.75 34.88
N ASN A 28 1.92 15.01 34.46
CA ASN A 28 0.89 16.02 34.77
C ASN A 28 -0.48 15.58 34.24
N LEU A 29 -0.52 14.99 33.04
CA LEU A 29 -1.74 14.46 32.47
C LEU A 29 -2.25 13.22 33.23
N ARG A 30 -1.39 12.24 33.47
CA ARG A 30 -1.77 10.90 33.99
C ARG A 30 -2.08 10.89 35.48
N TYR A 31 -1.29 11.60 36.30
CA TYR A 31 -1.35 11.49 37.75
C TYR A 31 -1.92 12.73 38.46
N GLY A 32 -2.18 13.81 37.72
CA GLY A 32 -2.78 15.04 38.24
C GLY A 32 -2.03 15.56 39.48
N ASN A 33 -2.73 15.65 40.61
CA ASN A 33 -2.16 16.17 41.86
C ASN A 33 -0.95 15.38 42.38
N ARG A 34 -0.79 14.09 42.00
CA ARG A 34 0.34 13.23 42.41
C ARG A 34 1.49 13.24 41.40
N ALA A 35 1.42 14.07 40.35
CA ALA A 35 2.42 14.11 39.29
C ALA A 35 3.84 14.36 39.81
N GLY A 36 4.01 15.24 40.80
CA GLY A 36 5.31 15.53 41.41
C GLY A 36 5.95 14.31 42.07
N ASP A 37 5.17 13.58 42.88
CA ASP A 37 5.64 12.38 43.58
C ASP A 37 6.01 11.27 42.60
N MET A 38 5.15 11.04 41.61
CA MET A 38 5.41 10.04 40.56
C MET A 38 6.65 10.42 39.75
N LEU A 39 6.80 11.70 39.39
CA LEU A 39 7.94 12.17 38.60
C LEU A 39 9.25 11.95 39.35
N ASN A 40 9.27 12.21 40.66
CA ASN A 40 10.44 11.94 41.50
C ASN A 40 10.85 10.45 41.46
N GLU A 41 9.89 9.53 41.44
CA GLU A 41 10.18 8.10 41.27
C GLU A 41 10.73 7.76 39.88
N ALA A 42 10.18 8.40 38.84
CA ALA A 42 10.67 8.23 37.48
C ALA A 42 12.11 8.74 37.32
N LEU A 43 12.44 9.88 37.93
CA LEU A 43 13.76 10.52 37.88
C LEU A 43 14.88 9.65 38.47
N LYS A 44 14.57 8.86 39.51
CA LYS A 44 15.50 7.88 40.09
C LYS A 44 15.97 6.87 39.05
N VAL A 45 15.10 6.50 38.11
CA VAL A 45 15.43 5.55 37.02
C VAL A 45 15.95 6.26 35.79
N TYR A 46 15.40 7.43 35.46
CA TYR A 46 15.82 8.24 34.30
C TYR A 46 17.30 8.63 34.35
N SER A 47 17.86 8.81 35.56
CA SER A 47 19.26 9.21 35.75
C SER A 47 20.25 8.05 35.66
N LEU A 48 19.78 6.81 35.55
CA LEU A 48 20.64 5.63 35.44
C LEU A 48 21.28 5.48 34.05
N ASP A 49 22.37 4.73 33.98
CA ASP A 49 22.95 4.26 32.73
C ASP A 49 21.97 3.32 31.97
N LEU A 50 22.25 3.10 30.68
CA LEU A 50 21.36 2.34 29.80
C LEU A 50 21.17 0.89 30.26
N ASP A 51 22.22 0.22 30.73
CA ASP A 51 22.13 -1.19 31.14
C ASP A 51 21.29 -1.33 32.40
N SER A 52 21.48 -0.41 33.36
CA SER A 52 20.66 -0.33 34.56
C SER A 52 19.20 -0.03 34.24
N LYS A 53 18.91 0.89 33.30
CA LYS A 53 17.54 1.15 32.81
C LYS A 53 16.91 -0.10 32.22
N VAL A 54 17.64 -0.86 31.40
CA VAL A 54 17.14 -2.10 30.79
C VAL A 54 16.82 -3.15 31.86
N LYS A 55 17.66 -3.31 32.89
CA LYS A 55 17.40 -4.25 34.00
C LYS A 55 16.14 -3.87 34.77
N VAL A 56 16.01 -2.59 35.16
CA VAL A 56 14.83 -2.07 35.87
C VAL A 56 13.57 -2.26 35.02
N ARG A 57 13.62 -1.88 33.74
CA ARG A 57 12.52 -2.03 32.79
C ARG A 57 12.02 -3.47 32.71
N ARG A 58 12.94 -4.43 32.53
CA ARG A 58 12.59 -5.87 32.47
C ARG A 58 11.92 -6.35 33.76
N SER A 59 12.46 -5.96 34.92
CA SER A 59 11.87 -6.30 36.21
C SER A 59 10.43 -5.78 36.32
N ILE A 60 10.21 -4.51 35.96
CA ILE A 60 8.89 -3.88 36.04
C ILE A 60 7.91 -4.51 35.05
N VAL A 61 8.33 -4.76 33.81
CA VAL A 61 7.48 -5.41 32.79
C VAL A 61 7.01 -6.78 33.29
N ASN A 62 7.90 -7.59 33.85
CA ASN A 62 7.54 -8.91 34.38
C ASN A 62 6.51 -8.84 35.50
N GLU A 63 6.60 -7.82 36.37
CA GLU A 63 5.65 -7.62 37.46
C GLU A 63 4.29 -7.08 36.96
N LEU A 64 4.31 -6.05 36.13
CA LEU A 64 3.11 -5.40 35.62
C LEU A 64 2.30 -6.31 34.68
N VAL A 65 2.94 -7.22 33.96
CA VAL A 65 2.26 -8.16 33.04
C VAL A 65 1.09 -8.91 33.71
N TYR A 66 1.20 -9.24 34.99
CA TYR A 66 0.15 -9.97 35.73
C TYR A 66 -0.90 -9.06 36.38
N ARG A 67 -0.63 -7.76 36.50
CA ARG A 67 -1.44 -6.78 37.24
C ARG A 67 -1.91 -5.61 36.39
N VAL A 68 -1.66 -5.66 35.08
CA VAL A 68 -1.97 -4.60 34.13
C VAL A 68 -3.47 -4.30 34.05
N ASP A 69 -4.31 -5.33 34.24
CA ASP A 69 -5.77 -5.18 34.29
C ASP A 69 -6.20 -4.23 35.42
N ASP A 70 -5.59 -4.37 36.60
CA ASP A 70 -5.89 -3.54 37.78
C ASP A 70 -5.43 -2.09 37.60
N LEU A 71 -4.42 -1.85 36.74
CA LEU A 71 -3.90 -0.53 36.42
C LEU A 71 -4.73 0.18 35.33
N VAL A 72 -5.08 -0.54 34.27
CA VAL A 72 -5.60 0.05 33.03
C VAL A 72 -7.12 0.06 32.96
N LYS A 73 -7.81 -1.02 33.39
CA LYS A 73 -9.29 -1.11 33.31
C LYS A 73 -10.00 0.01 34.06
N PRO A 74 -9.60 0.40 35.30
CA PRO A 74 -10.26 1.50 36.00
C PRO A 74 -10.15 2.82 35.24
N ARG A 75 -8.97 3.10 34.65
CA ARG A 75 -8.74 4.33 33.87
C ARG A 75 -9.56 4.35 32.59
N LEU A 76 -9.56 3.24 31.85
CA LEU A 76 -10.38 3.07 30.65
C LEU A 76 -11.86 3.34 30.92
N ASN A 77 -12.41 2.72 31.97
CA ASN A 77 -13.82 2.88 32.35
C ASN A 77 -14.13 4.33 32.75
N SER A 78 -13.23 4.98 33.49
CA SER A 78 -13.43 6.37 33.92
C SER A 78 -13.37 7.38 32.78
N LEU A 79 -12.55 7.12 31.76
CA LEU A 79 -12.30 8.03 30.63
C LEU A 79 -13.18 7.71 29.41
N GLY A 80 -13.87 6.57 29.39
CA GLY A 80 -14.73 6.17 28.26
C GLY A 80 -13.97 5.97 26.95
N ILE A 81 -12.73 5.48 27.02
CA ILE A 81 -11.84 5.40 25.85
C ILE A 81 -12.17 4.17 24.99
N ASP A 82 -12.35 4.41 23.69
CA ASP A 82 -12.40 3.37 22.67
C ASP A 82 -11.02 2.71 22.51
N LEU A 83 -10.96 1.39 22.71
CA LEU A 83 -9.75 0.60 22.55
C LEU A 83 -9.38 0.29 21.09
N ALA A 84 -10.32 0.42 20.15
CA ALA A 84 -10.08 0.12 18.74
C ALA A 84 -8.85 0.84 18.16
N PRO A 85 -8.63 2.16 18.34
CA PRO A 85 -7.43 2.82 17.81
C PRO A 85 -6.13 2.29 18.43
N ILE A 86 -6.14 1.88 19.71
CA ILE A 86 -4.97 1.28 20.36
C ILE A 86 -4.69 -0.11 19.79
N LEU A 87 -5.72 -0.92 19.57
CA LEU A 87 -5.60 -2.24 18.96
C LEU A 87 -5.10 -2.16 17.52
N ILE A 88 -5.59 -1.20 16.73
CA ILE A 88 -5.11 -0.96 15.36
C ILE A 88 -3.62 -0.58 15.39
N THR A 89 -3.23 0.30 16.30
CA THR A 89 -1.84 0.71 16.47
C THR A 89 -0.95 -0.49 16.82
N TRP A 90 -1.40 -1.30 17.78
CA TRP A 90 -0.69 -2.51 18.24
C TRP A 90 -0.52 -3.57 17.15
N TYR A 91 -1.59 -3.93 16.45
CA TYR A 91 -1.58 -5.04 15.49
C TYR A 91 -1.04 -4.66 14.11
N TYR A 92 -1.23 -3.43 13.66
CA TYR A 92 -1.05 -3.10 12.23
C TYR A 92 -0.13 -1.93 11.93
N ILE A 93 0.00 -0.97 12.83
CA ILE A 93 0.88 0.19 12.62
C ILE A 93 2.28 -0.11 13.16
N GLY A 94 2.34 -0.63 14.39
CA GLY A 94 3.57 -0.84 15.12
C GLY A 94 3.82 0.26 16.15
N ASN A 95 4.93 0.11 16.87
CA ASN A 95 5.24 0.93 18.04
C ASN A 95 6.24 2.04 17.70
N GLY A 96 6.09 3.23 18.29
CA GLY A 96 7.03 4.35 18.10
C GLY A 96 6.69 5.27 16.93
N GLU A 97 5.40 5.48 16.67
CA GLU A 97 4.95 6.37 15.61
C GLU A 97 4.93 7.85 16.04
N ARG A 98 5.14 8.72 15.05
CA ARG A 98 4.95 10.16 15.24
C ARG A 98 3.47 10.46 15.44
N MET A 99 3.14 11.28 16.42
CA MET A 99 1.75 11.59 16.81
C MET A 99 0.89 12.07 15.63
N ASP A 100 1.40 12.97 14.78
CA ASP A 100 0.65 13.49 13.64
C ASP A 100 0.39 12.41 12.59
N ARG A 101 1.41 11.58 12.30
CA ARG A 101 1.28 10.45 11.38
C ARG A 101 0.34 9.38 11.93
N LEU A 102 0.38 9.10 13.23
CA LEU A 102 -0.52 8.16 13.90
C LEU A 102 -1.98 8.61 13.80
N ARG A 103 -2.25 9.91 14.02
CA ARG A 103 -3.60 10.48 13.87
C ARG A 103 -4.12 10.30 12.45
N GLU A 104 -3.28 10.56 11.45
CA GLU A 104 -3.67 10.37 10.04
C GLU A 104 -3.96 8.90 9.72
N LEU A 105 -3.08 7.97 10.13
CA LEU A 105 -3.27 6.54 9.92
C LEU A 105 -4.55 6.01 10.57
N LEU A 106 -4.85 6.44 11.79
CA LEU A 106 -6.09 6.05 12.47
C LEU A 106 -7.32 6.71 11.85
N SER A 107 -7.22 7.94 11.33
CA SER A 107 -8.33 8.57 10.62
C SER A 107 -8.76 7.76 9.39
N MET A 108 -7.80 7.11 8.70
CA MET A 108 -8.08 6.25 7.55
C MET A 108 -8.84 4.96 7.94
N THR A 109 -8.81 4.56 9.21
CA THR A 109 -9.57 3.42 9.72
C THR A 109 -10.95 3.82 10.24
N GLY A 110 -11.33 5.09 10.12
CA GLY A 110 -12.58 5.63 10.67
C GLY A 110 -12.50 5.95 12.17
N HIS A 111 -11.34 5.76 12.80
CA HIS A 111 -11.13 6.06 14.21
C HIS A 111 -10.41 7.40 14.40
N ARG A 112 -10.71 8.09 15.49
CA ARG A 112 -9.94 9.25 15.94
C ARG A 112 -9.30 8.90 17.27
N ILE A 113 -8.09 9.40 17.49
CA ILE A 113 -7.42 9.25 18.77
C ILE A 113 -7.12 10.62 19.37
N ASN A 114 -7.51 10.82 20.62
CA ASN A 114 -6.91 11.84 21.45
C ASN A 114 -5.70 11.22 22.14
N ILE A 115 -4.51 11.65 21.75
CA ILE A 115 -3.25 11.14 22.30
C ILE A 115 -3.19 11.38 23.82
N ASP A 116 -3.70 12.53 24.29
CA ASP A 116 -3.68 12.85 25.72
C ASP A 116 -4.54 11.87 26.53
N ASP A 117 -5.69 11.44 26.00
CA ASP A 117 -6.55 10.48 26.69
C ASP A 117 -5.91 9.09 26.71
N GLY A 118 -5.25 8.69 25.61
CA GLY A 118 -4.45 7.46 25.57
C GLY A 118 -3.28 7.49 26.57
N VAL A 119 -2.64 8.65 26.73
CA VAL A 119 -1.58 8.86 27.74
C VAL A 119 -2.15 8.85 29.16
N LYS A 120 -3.28 9.50 29.42
CA LYS A 120 -3.95 9.49 30.73
C LYS A 120 -4.35 8.08 31.15
N ALA A 121 -4.82 7.28 30.20
CA ALA A 121 -5.21 5.89 30.48
C ALA A 121 -4.03 4.93 30.66
N GLY A 122 -2.80 5.36 30.34
CA GLY A 122 -1.63 4.48 30.35
C GLY A 122 -1.53 3.55 29.15
N LEU A 123 -2.30 3.78 28.09
CA LEU A 123 -2.27 3.00 26.84
C LEU A 123 -1.18 3.47 25.87
N LEU A 124 -0.86 4.77 25.95
CA LEU A 124 0.22 5.40 25.22
C LEU A 124 1.17 6.07 26.21
N MET A 125 2.40 6.28 25.78
CA MET A 125 3.37 7.13 26.45
C MET A 125 4.21 7.86 25.41
N ARG A 126 4.59 9.09 25.71
CA ARG A 126 5.52 9.86 24.89
C ARG A 126 6.95 9.46 25.24
N ILE A 127 7.72 9.09 24.23
CA ILE A 127 9.18 8.91 24.40
C ILE A 127 9.93 10.22 24.16
N ASP A 128 9.35 11.10 23.33
CA ASP A 128 9.79 12.46 23.04
C ASP A 128 8.58 13.37 22.75
N LYS A 129 8.81 14.64 22.40
CA LYS A 129 7.75 15.64 22.15
C LYS A 129 6.83 15.33 20.97
N SER A 130 7.19 14.39 20.10
CA SER A 130 6.51 14.11 18.83
C SER A 130 6.16 12.64 18.64
N THR A 131 6.73 11.73 19.42
CA THR A 131 6.62 10.27 19.21
C THR A 131 5.96 9.60 20.41
N VAL A 132 5.02 8.71 20.12
CA VAL A 132 4.32 7.89 21.13
C VAL A 132 4.57 6.42 20.94
N VAL A 133 4.57 5.69 22.05
CA VAL A 133 4.66 4.23 22.09
C VAL A 133 3.53 3.66 22.95
N ILE A 134 3.12 2.44 22.64
CA ILE A 134 2.37 1.56 23.55
C ILE A 134 3.38 0.96 24.54
N PRO A 135 3.21 1.17 25.87
CA PRO A 135 4.07 0.56 26.88
C PRO A 135 4.14 -0.96 26.77
N GLU A 136 5.35 -1.52 26.90
CA GLU A 136 5.58 -2.97 26.70
C GLU A 136 4.84 -3.86 27.68
N TYR A 137 4.58 -3.38 28.90
CA TYR A 137 3.83 -4.15 29.89
C TYR A 137 2.37 -4.40 29.45
N LEU A 138 1.86 -3.67 28.44
CA LEU A 138 0.54 -3.90 27.85
C LEU A 138 0.50 -5.05 26.84
N ALA A 139 1.66 -5.56 26.38
CA ALA A 139 1.70 -6.52 25.28
C ALA A 139 0.82 -7.76 25.51
N ASN A 140 0.89 -8.34 26.71
CA ASN A 140 0.10 -9.52 27.08
C ASN A 140 -1.39 -9.20 27.24
N TYR A 141 -1.73 -7.99 27.65
CA TYR A 141 -3.12 -7.53 27.73
C TYR A 141 -3.71 -7.38 26.34
N LEU A 142 -3.05 -6.62 25.46
CA LEU A 142 -3.54 -6.35 24.10
C LEU A 142 -3.59 -7.61 23.24
N SER A 143 -2.64 -8.54 23.42
CA SER A 143 -2.61 -9.80 22.66
C SER A 143 -3.74 -10.77 22.99
N ARG A 144 -4.44 -10.59 24.12
CA ARG A 144 -5.63 -11.38 24.49
C ARG A 144 -6.90 -10.84 23.87
N LEU A 145 -6.87 -9.62 23.34
CA LEU A 145 -8.01 -8.99 22.69
C LEU A 145 -8.05 -9.40 21.22
N ASN A 146 -9.26 -9.42 20.63
CA ASN A 146 -9.40 -9.76 19.23
C ASN A 146 -8.76 -8.66 18.36
N PRO A 147 -7.99 -9.04 17.32
CA PRO A 147 -7.45 -8.06 16.38
C PRO A 147 -8.61 -7.36 15.65
N PRO A 148 -8.48 -6.06 15.32
CA PRO A 148 -9.46 -5.35 14.52
C PRO A 148 -9.68 -6.03 13.17
N GLN A 149 -10.92 -6.03 12.67
CA GLN A 149 -11.21 -6.67 11.39
C GLN A 149 -10.52 -5.93 10.24
N GLN A 150 -9.76 -6.67 9.43
CA GLN A 150 -9.15 -6.15 8.22
C GLN A 150 -10.18 -5.92 7.12
N LEU A 151 -9.90 -4.95 6.25
CA LEU A 151 -10.74 -4.67 5.08
C LEU A 151 -10.62 -5.80 4.05
N ASP A 152 -11.74 -6.16 3.42
CA ASP A 152 -11.75 -7.20 2.39
C ASP A 152 -11.05 -6.73 1.11
N SER A 153 -9.80 -7.16 0.98
CA SER A 153 -8.94 -6.91 -0.18
C SER A 153 -9.54 -7.39 -1.50
N SER A 154 -10.31 -8.49 -1.49
CA SER A 154 -10.94 -9.00 -2.71
C SER A 154 -12.04 -8.05 -3.16
N SER A 155 -12.94 -7.67 -2.24
CA SER A 155 -14.00 -6.71 -2.52
C SER A 155 -13.45 -5.37 -3.02
N ILE A 156 -12.37 -4.84 -2.41
CA ILE A 156 -11.72 -3.61 -2.86
C ILE A 156 -11.29 -3.70 -4.33
N VAL A 157 -10.63 -4.80 -4.73
CA VAL A 157 -10.13 -4.96 -6.09
C VAL A 157 -11.27 -5.19 -7.07
N PHE A 158 -12.17 -6.13 -6.78
CA PHE A 158 -13.22 -6.54 -7.72
C PHE A 158 -14.29 -5.46 -7.92
N ASN A 159 -14.62 -4.68 -6.89
CA ASN A 159 -15.58 -3.56 -7.02
C ASN A 159 -15.02 -2.41 -7.85
N ASN A 160 -13.69 -2.32 -7.99
CA ASN A 160 -13.02 -1.25 -8.74
C ASN A 160 -12.35 -1.77 -10.01
N ILE A 161 -12.64 -3.00 -10.43
CA ILE A 161 -11.91 -3.68 -11.53
C ILE A 161 -12.05 -2.95 -12.86
N ASP A 162 -13.18 -2.28 -13.10
CA ASP A 162 -13.43 -1.51 -14.33
C ASP A 162 -12.82 -0.10 -14.28
N ASN A 163 -12.35 0.35 -13.11
CA ASN A 163 -11.65 1.61 -12.96
C ASN A 163 -10.14 1.41 -13.17
N SER A 164 -9.69 1.60 -14.41
CA SER A 164 -8.30 1.38 -14.81
C SER A 164 -7.28 2.20 -14.01
N ILE A 165 -7.57 3.49 -13.75
CA ILE A 165 -6.65 4.36 -12.99
C ILE A 165 -6.59 3.95 -11.51
N PHE A 166 -7.71 3.52 -10.92
CA PHE A 166 -7.73 2.96 -9.57
C PHE A 166 -6.81 1.75 -9.46
N ILE A 167 -6.96 0.77 -10.35
CA ILE A 167 -6.20 -0.50 -10.29
C ILE A 167 -4.70 -0.28 -10.51
N VAL A 168 -4.32 0.63 -11.41
CA VAL A 168 -2.91 0.95 -11.68
C VAL A 168 -2.27 1.71 -10.52
N THR A 169 -3.02 2.63 -9.92
CA THR A 169 -2.58 3.37 -8.72
C THR A 169 -2.42 2.42 -7.54
N LEU A 170 -3.40 1.54 -7.33
CA LEU A 170 -3.37 0.48 -6.32
C LEU A 170 -2.14 -0.40 -6.48
N GLU A 171 -1.90 -0.92 -7.69
CA GLU A 171 -0.73 -1.74 -7.98
C GLU A 171 0.57 -1.01 -7.66
N THR A 172 0.67 0.24 -8.08
CA THR A 172 1.87 1.06 -7.88
C THR A 172 2.20 1.20 -6.40
N ILE A 173 1.18 1.49 -5.57
CA ILE A 173 1.35 1.69 -4.13
C ILE A 173 1.72 0.38 -3.44
N ILE A 174 0.91 -0.67 -3.63
CA ILE A 174 1.09 -1.93 -2.90
C ILE A 174 2.39 -2.65 -3.30
N ARG A 175 2.92 -2.40 -4.49
CA ARG A 175 4.18 -2.98 -4.97
C ARG A 175 5.37 -2.02 -4.84
N GLY A 176 5.16 -0.79 -4.37
CA GLY A 176 6.22 0.22 -4.23
C GLY A 176 6.90 0.58 -5.56
N LEU A 177 6.13 0.65 -6.65
CA LEU A 177 6.65 0.90 -7.99
C LEU A 177 6.86 2.40 -8.23
N ARG A 178 7.75 2.73 -9.16
CA ARG A 178 7.98 4.10 -9.64
C ARG A 178 7.75 4.15 -11.15
N PRO A 179 6.47 4.15 -11.59
CA PRO A 179 6.16 4.22 -13.01
C PRO A 179 6.53 5.57 -13.60
N ILE A 180 6.61 5.65 -14.93
CA ILE A 180 6.76 6.94 -15.60
C ILE A 180 5.41 7.64 -15.58
N ASP A 181 5.36 8.80 -14.96
CA ASP A 181 4.15 9.61 -14.87
C ASP A 181 3.57 9.93 -16.27
N GLY A 182 4.41 10.30 -17.24
CA GLY A 182 3.99 10.53 -18.62
C GLY A 182 3.28 9.33 -19.28
N PHE A 183 3.72 8.10 -19.00
CA PHE A 183 3.02 6.90 -19.50
C PHE A 183 1.67 6.75 -18.81
N ILE A 184 1.61 6.92 -17.49
CA ILE A 184 0.35 6.76 -16.75
C ILE A 184 -0.68 7.79 -17.23
N ARG A 185 -0.28 9.06 -17.36
CA ARG A 185 -1.14 10.12 -17.89
C ARG A 185 -1.60 9.84 -19.31
N ALA A 186 -0.68 9.44 -20.19
CA ALA A 186 -1.00 9.18 -21.60
C ALA A 186 -1.99 8.02 -21.77
N PHE A 187 -1.85 6.95 -20.99
CA PHE A 187 -2.65 5.73 -21.15
C PHE A 187 -3.91 5.69 -20.28
N TYR A 188 -3.91 6.33 -19.10
CA TYR A 188 -5.02 6.29 -18.15
C TYR A 188 -5.72 7.64 -17.98
N GLY A 189 -5.16 8.73 -18.52
CA GLY A 189 -5.74 10.08 -18.53
C GLY A 189 -5.41 10.94 -17.30
N GLU A 190 -4.88 10.33 -16.25
CA GLU A 190 -4.63 10.97 -14.96
C GLU A 190 -3.30 10.43 -14.38
N GLY A 191 -2.57 11.26 -13.63
CA GLY A 191 -1.36 10.84 -12.92
C GLY A 191 -1.68 10.20 -11.56
N ILE A 192 -0.79 9.35 -11.06
CA ILE A 192 -0.99 8.63 -9.78
C ILE A 192 -1.19 9.58 -8.60
N ARG A 193 -0.45 10.69 -8.57
CA ARG A 193 -0.57 11.68 -7.50
C ARG A 193 -1.91 12.40 -7.56
N ASP A 194 -2.38 12.72 -8.76
CA ASP A 194 -3.67 13.39 -8.96
C ASP A 194 -4.82 12.48 -8.51
N ALA A 195 -4.73 11.18 -8.84
CA ALA A 195 -5.69 10.17 -8.42
C ALA A 195 -5.75 10.03 -6.88
N LEU A 196 -4.61 10.14 -6.21
CA LEU A 196 -4.60 10.12 -4.74
C LEU A 196 -5.10 11.44 -4.14
N ALA A 197 -4.82 12.58 -4.77
CA ALA A 197 -5.27 13.89 -4.33
C ALA A 197 -6.79 14.09 -4.50
N SER A 198 -7.40 13.46 -5.52
CA SER A 198 -8.85 13.46 -5.72
C SER A 198 -9.61 12.54 -4.74
N GLY A 199 -8.88 11.77 -3.93
CA GLY A 199 -9.46 10.84 -2.97
C GLY A 199 -9.89 9.50 -3.57
N LEU A 200 -9.51 9.19 -4.81
CA LEU A 200 -9.93 7.98 -5.52
C LEU A 200 -9.62 6.68 -4.74
N LEU A 201 -8.51 6.66 -4.00
CA LEU A 201 -8.05 5.51 -3.22
C LEU A 201 -8.26 5.66 -1.71
N GLU A 202 -9.04 6.63 -1.22
CA GLU A 202 -9.21 6.87 0.22
C GLU A 202 -9.43 5.64 1.11
N PRO A 203 -10.21 4.60 0.73
CA PRO A 203 -10.34 3.41 1.58
C PRO A 203 -9.03 2.61 1.73
N VAL A 204 -8.07 2.79 0.82
CA VAL A 204 -6.83 2.01 0.74
C VAL A 204 -5.59 2.84 1.05
N ALA A 205 -5.49 4.05 0.50
CA ALA A 205 -4.31 4.89 0.57
C ALA A 205 -4.64 6.38 0.44
N ARG A 206 -3.82 7.23 1.07
CA ARG A 206 -3.95 8.69 1.02
C ARG A 206 -2.59 9.36 0.96
N LEU A 207 -2.52 10.55 0.36
CA LEU A 207 -1.32 11.41 0.45
C LEU A 207 -1.17 12.02 1.85
N TYR A 208 0.07 12.02 2.35
CA TYR A 208 0.49 12.74 3.54
C TYR A 208 1.78 13.51 3.22
N GLY A 209 1.64 14.79 2.89
CA GLY A 209 2.73 15.59 2.34
C GLY A 209 3.18 15.04 0.98
N ASN A 210 4.42 14.53 0.92
CA ASN A 210 4.98 13.86 -0.26
C ASN A 210 4.94 12.33 -0.18
N ASP A 211 4.51 11.78 0.96
CA ASP A 211 4.43 10.34 1.17
C ASP A 211 3.02 9.81 0.88
N VAL A 212 2.93 8.49 0.63
CA VAL A 212 1.66 7.77 0.55
C VAL A 212 1.50 6.94 1.81
N LEU A 213 0.44 7.19 2.58
CA LEU A 213 0.02 6.35 3.69
C LEU A 213 -0.92 5.26 3.17
N ILE A 214 -0.76 4.05 3.68
CA ILE A 214 -1.65 2.92 3.40
C ILE A 214 -2.51 2.71 4.64
N ASN A 215 -3.80 2.48 4.43
CA ASN A 215 -4.74 2.20 5.50
C ASN A 215 -4.24 0.99 6.33
N PRO A 216 -4.04 1.12 7.65
CA PRO A 216 -3.53 0.04 8.50
C PRO A 216 -4.38 -1.25 8.45
N LEU A 217 -5.69 -1.13 8.19
CA LEU A 217 -6.58 -2.29 8.10
C LEU A 217 -6.45 -3.07 6.77
N ILE A 218 -5.58 -2.63 5.85
CA ILE A 218 -5.30 -3.31 4.60
C ILE A 218 -4.15 -4.29 4.79
N ASP A 219 -4.42 -5.59 4.64
CA ASP A 219 -3.36 -6.57 4.42
C ASP A 219 -2.82 -6.46 2.98
N GLN A 220 -1.64 -5.85 2.84
CA GLN A 220 -0.98 -5.70 1.55
C GLN A 220 -0.73 -7.04 0.84
N ARG A 221 -0.53 -8.14 1.57
CA ARG A 221 -0.34 -9.46 0.97
C ARG A 221 -1.62 -9.95 0.33
N SER A 222 -2.73 -9.93 1.06
CA SER A 222 -4.05 -10.28 0.54
C SER A 222 -4.44 -9.39 -0.65
N LEU A 223 -4.14 -8.10 -0.58
CA LEU A 223 -4.41 -7.15 -1.67
C LEU A 223 -3.59 -7.45 -2.93
N ARG A 224 -2.30 -7.79 -2.80
CA ARG A 224 -1.47 -8.24 -3.93
C ARG A 224 -2.01 -9.54 -4.56
N ILE A 225 -2.46 -10.49 -3.75
CA ILE A 225 -3.04 -11.75 -4.23
C ILE A 225 -4.36 -11.49 -4.98
N ALA A 226 -5.25 -10.66 -4.41
CA ALA A 226 -6.51 -10.28 -5.04
C ALA A 226 -6.27 -9.57 -6.38
N LEU A 227 -5.33 -8.62 -6.43
CA LEU A 227 -4.94 -7.94 -7.65
C LEU A 227 -4.39 -8.90 -8.72
N ALA A 228 -3.49 -9.80 -8.34
CA ALA A 228 -2.92 -10.78 -9.27
C ALA A 228 -4.01 -11.70 -9.85
N ARG A 229 -4.96 -12.15 -9.03
CA ARG A 229 -6.11 -12.96 -9.48
C ARG A 229 -7.01 -12.18 -10.45
N ALA A 230 -7.38 -10.95 -10.10
CA ALA A 230 -8.21 -10.10 -10.95
C ALA A 230 -7.56 -9.86 -12.33
N LYS A 231 -6.25 -9.60 -12.34
CA LYS A 231 -5.47 -9.44 -13.57
C LYS A 231 -5.33 -10.73 -14.38
N ASP A 232 -5.09 -11.88 -13.75
CA ASP A 232 -5.04 -13.17 -14.46
C ASP A 232 -6.40 -13.48 -15.11
N THR A 233 -7.50 -13.30 -14.37
CA THR A 233 -8.86 -13.48 -14.88
C THR A 233 -9.11 -12.58 -16.09
N ARG A 234 -8.85 -11.27 -15.99
CA ARG A 234 -9.05 -10.34 -17.11
C ARG A 234 -8.09 -10.62 -18.27
N ALA A 235 -6.85 -11.00 -18.02
CA ALA A 235 -5.89 -11.37 -19.07
C ALA A 235 -6.36 -12.61 -19.86
N ARG A 236 -6.95 -13.60 -19.19
CA ARG A 236 -7.58 -14.75 -19.86
C ARG A 236 -8.78 -14.33 -20.68
N VAL A 237 -9.62 -13.42 -20.18
CA VAL A 237 -10.72 -12.87 -20.98
C VAL A 237 -10.19 -12.19 -22.24
N ILE A 238 -9.17 -11.32 -22.12
CA ILE A 238 -8.51 -10.69 -23.28
C ILE A 238 -7.99 -11.75 -24.26
N LYS A 239 -7.31 -12.79 -23.78
CA LYS A 239 -6.82 -13.90 -24.61
C LYS A 239 -7.95 -14.54 -25.42
N HIS A 240 -9.07 -14.83 -24.75
CA HIS A 240 -10.24 -15.45 -25.37
C HIS A 240 -10.95 -14.51 -26.34
N SER A 241 -11.09 -13.23 -25.98
CA SER A 241 -11.70 -12.21 -26.85
C SER A 241 -10.93 -12.03 -28.16
N LEU A 242 -9.60 -12.12 -28.12
CA LEU A 242 -8.75 -12.01 -29.29
C LEU A 242 -8.43 -13.37 -29.92
N SER A 243 -9.17 -14.43 -29.56
CA SER A 243 -9.02 -15.80 -30.10
C SER A 243 -7.58 -16.32 -30.15
N MET A 244 -6.72 -15.86 -29.24
CA MET A 244 -5.29 -16.13 -29.33
C MET A 244 -4.99 -17.60 -29.03
N TYR A 245 -4.35 -18.28 -29.98
CA TYR A 245 -3.76 -19.60 -29.79
C TYR A 245 -2.41 -19.50 -29.06
N GLY A 246 -1.84 -20.64 -28.67
CA GLY A 246 -0.55 -20.71 -27.98
C GLY A 246 -0.62 -20.94 -26.48
N ARG A 247 0.56 -20.91 -25.84
CA ARG A 247 0.74 -21.27 -24.43
C ARG A 247 0.63 -20.03 -23.55
N TYR A 248 -0.39 -20.02 -22.70
CA TYR A 248 -0.59 -18.98 -21.69
C TYR A 248 0.10 -19.30 -20.37
N MET A 249 0.69 -18.27 -19.76
CA MET A 249 1.08 -18.27 -18.35
C MET A 249 0.87 -16.89 -17.73
N PHE A 250 0.55 -16.83 -16.44
CA PHE A 250 0.50 -15.56 -15.73
C PHE A 250 1.87 -15.23 -15.14
N ASP A 251 2.43 -14.08 -15.54
CA ASP A 251 3.72 -13.62 -15.05
C ASP A 251 3.56 -12.78 -13.78
N ARG A 252 3.98 -13.35 -12.65
CA ARG A 252 3.91 -12.69 -11.34
C ARG A 252 4.87 -11.50 -11.20
N GLY A 253 5.91 -11.39 -12.02
CA GLY A 253 6.82 -10.25 -12.01
C GLY A 253 6.20 -9.03 -12.70
N LEU A 254 5.53 -9.26 -13.83
CA LEU A 254 4.89 -8.20 -14.62
C LEU A 254 3.44 -7.93 -14.21
N TYR A 255 2.79 -8.84 -13.47
CA TYR A 255 1.35 -8.80 -13.21
C TYR A 255 0.54 -8.74 -14.52
N CYS A 256 0.92 -9.60 -15.47
CA CYS A 256 0.25 -9.72 -16.77
C CYS A 256 0.20 -11.18 -17.22
N GLY A 257 -0.81 -11.50 -18.02
CA GLY A 257 -0.80 -12.72 -18.82
C GLY A 257 0.29 -12.64 -19.90
N VAL A 258 0.97 -13.74 -20.15
CA VAL A 258 1.95 -13.88 -21.23
C VAL A 258 1.53 -15.07 -22.07
N ASN A 259 1.31 -14.83 -23.36
CA ASN A 259 0.92 -15.85 -24.31
C ASN A 259 2.02 -16.00 -25.37
N TYR A 260 2.63 -17.18 -25.43
CA TYR A 260 3.68 -17.51 -26.40
C TYR A 260 3.05 -18.18 -27.61
N MET A 261 3.32 -17.65 -28.79
CA MET A 261 2.77 -18.15 -30.05
C MET A 261 3.79 -18.04 -31.18
N PHE A 262 3.51 -18.78 -32.26
CA PHE A 262 4.19 -18.62 -33.54
C PHE A 262 3.25 -17.92 -34.50
N THR A 263 3.75 -16.90 -35.19
CA THR A 263 3.03 -16.24 -36.29
C THR A 263 2.93 -17.15 -37.51
N TYR A 264 2.10 -16.79 -38.49
CA TYR A 264 1.96 -17.51 -39.77
C TYR A 264 3.29 -17.68 -40.51
N SER A 265 4.19 -16.70 -40.38
CA SER A 265 5.55 -16.77 -40.90
C SER A 265 6.50 -17.68 -40.08
N SER A 266 5.98 -18.51 -39.16
CA SER A 266 6.71 -19.36 -38.21
C SER A 266 7.70 -18.62 -37.29
N ARG A 267 7.54 -17.30 -37.12
CA ARG A 267 8.38 -16.50 -36.23
C ARG A 267 7.74 -16.40 -34.84
N SER A 268 8.54 -16.45 -33.79
CA SER A 268 8.08 -16.32 -32.40
C SER A 268 7.47 -14.94 -32.13
N LEU A 269 6.36 -14.93 -31.39
CA LEU A 269 5.67 -13.74 -30.90
C LEU A 269 5.29 -13.94 -29.43
N VAL A 270 5.50 -12.90 -28.63
CA VAL A 270 5.07 -12.86 -27.24
C VAL A 270 3.97 -11.82 -27.10
N ALA A 271 2.77 -12.27 -26.72
CA ALA A 271 1.67 -11.37 -26.41
C ALA A 271 1.56 -11.19 -24.89
N TYR A 272 1.79 -9.96 -24.44
CA TYR A 272 1.56 -9.52 -23.07
C TYR A 272 0.12 -9.03 -22.95
N LEU A 273 -0.68 -9.79 -22.21
CA LEU A 273 -2.09 -9.52 -21.97
C LEU A 273 -2.21 -8.84 -20.61
N CYS A 274 -2.16 -7.51 -20.63
CA CYS A 274 -2.12 -6.67 -19.45
C CYS A 274 -3.40 -5.82 -19.39
N PRO A 275 -4.47 -6.24 -18.68
CA PRO A 275 -5.69 -5.43 -18.56
C PRO A 275 -5.36 -3.98 -18.18
N TRP A 276 -4.44 -3.83 -17.23
CA TRP A 276 -3.81 -2.58 -16.85
C TRP A 276 -2.36 -2.87 -16.44
N THR A 277 -1.47 -1.89 -16.56
CA THR A 277 -0.07 -2.03 -16.13
C THR A 277 0.57 -0.66 -15.84
N PRO A 278 1.31 -0.51 -14.72
CA PRO A 278 2.25 0.60 -14.52
C PRO A 278 3.65 0.32 -15.11
N LEU A 279 3.91 -0.88 -15.65
CA LEU A 279 5.24 -1.42 -15.91
C LEU A 279 5.61 -1.58 -17.40
N TYR A 280 5.20 -0.65 -18.28
CA TYR A 280 5.46 -0.83 -19.72
C TYR A 280 6.96 -0.99 -20.04
N ARG A 281 7.87 -0.28 -19.35
CA ARG A 281 9.32 -0.42 -19.55
C ARG A 281 9.82 -1.83 -19.27
N SER A 282 9.36 -2.43 -18.17
CA SER A 282 9.73 -3.78 -17.80
C SER A 282 9.20 -4.81 -18.78
N ILE A 283 8.02 -4.57 -19.37
CA ILE A 283 7.43 -5.44 -20.38
C ILE A 283 8.25 -5.36 -21.69
N VAL A 284 8.48 -4.14 -22.19
CA VAL A 284 9.23 -3.89 -23.44
C VAL A 284 10.64 -4.48 -23.39
N ASN A 285 11.30 -4.41 -22.23
CA ASN A 285 12.68 -4.86 -22.08
C ASN A 285 12.82 -6.36 -21.76
N LYS A 286 11.73 -7.09 -21.51
CA LYS A 286 11.84 -8.45 -20.95
C LYS A 286 12.42 -9.46 -21.93
N TYR A 287 11.97 -9.43 -23.18
CA TYR A 287 12.52 -10.27 -24.24
C TYR A 287 13.14 -9.39 -25.32
N HIS A 288 14.31 -8.85 -25.02
CA HIS A 288 15.08 -8.06 -25.98
C HIS A 288 15.22 -8.81 -27.31
N GLY A 289 14.80 -8.15 -28.39
CA GLY A 289 14.92 -8.67 -29.75
C GLY A 289 13.75 -9.50 -30.24
N VAL A 290 12.82 -9.92 -29.38
CA VAL A 290 11.62 -10.68 -29.76
C VAL A 290 10.46 -9.72 -30.06
N ARG A 291 9.76 -9.96 -31.17
CA ARG A 291 8.53 -9.22 -31.50
C ARG A 291 7.49 -9.45 -30.42
N SER A 292 6.90 -8.37 -29.95
CA SER A 292 5.97 -8.41 -28.83
C SER A 292 4.73 -7.60 -29.14
N MET A 293 3.60 -8.09 -28.65
CA MET A 293 2.34 -7.37 -28.65
C MET A 293 1.96 -7.10 -27.19
N ILE A 294 1.69 -5.86 -26.83
CA ILE A 294 1.20 -5.48 -25.50
C ILE A 294 -0.27 -5.10 -25.63
N VAL A 295 -1.15 -5.99 -25.21
CA VAL A 295 -2.59 -5.76 -25.21
C VAL A 295 -3.00 -5.16 -23.87
N LEU A 296 -3.61 -3.98 -23.93
CA LEU A 296 -4.12 -3.22 -22.81
C LEU A 296 -5.64 -3.18 -22.83
N GLY A 297 -6.26 -3.49 -21.69
CA GLY A 297 -7.71 -3.42 -21.49
C GLY A 297 -8.21 -2.00 -21.22
N VAL A 298 -7.69 -1.01 -21.96
CA VAL A 298 -7.98 0.42 -21.77
C VAL A 298 -8.50 1.03 -23.06
N ARG A 299 -9.25 2.13 -22.93
CA ARG A 299 -9.72 2.91 -24.08
C ARG A 299 -8.57 3.69 -24.72
N PHE A 300 -8.52 3.70 -26.05
CA PHE A 300 -7.59 4.51 -26.83
C PHE A 300 -7.68 6.00 -26.50
N ARG A 301 -6.51 6.66 -26.47
CA ARG A 301 -6.36 8.11 -26.31
C ARG A 301 -5.27 8.60 -27.25
N GLU A 302 -5.46 9.75 -27.89
CA GLU A 302 -4.45 10.35 -28.78
C GLU A 302 -3.13 10.64 -28.05
N SER A 303 -3.20 11.00 -26.77
CA SER A 303 -2.03 11.18 -25.89
C SER A 303 -1.12 9.95 -25.81
N MET A 304 -1.64 8.74 -26.07
CA MET A 304 -0.81 7.52 -26.17
C MET A 304 0.16 7.60 -27.35
N VAL A 305 -0.32 8.09 -28.50
CA VAL A 305 0.47 8.24 -29.73
C VAL A 305 1.55 9.28 -29.51
N GLU A 306 1.18 10.44 -28.95
CA GLU A 306 2.13 11.52 -28.62
C GLU A 306 3.25 11.03 -27.69
N PHE A 307 2.89 10.30 -26.64
CA PHE A 307 3.85 9.72 -25.71
C PHE A 307 4.81 8.74 -26.41
N LEU A 308 4.27 7.84 -27.24
CA LEU A 308 5.08 6.86 -27.96
C LEU A 308 5.99 7.52 -29.01
N SER A 309 5.52 8.56 -29.71
CA SER A 309 6.35 9.35 -30.63
C SER A 309 7.52 10.05 -29.93
N GLN A 310 7.34 10.49 -28.68
CA GLN A 310 8.42 11.07 -27.88
C GLN A 310 9.40 10.02 -27.35
N GLU A 311 8.91 8.82 -27.01
CA GLU A 311 9.74 7.74 -26.47
C GLU A 311 10.53 6.97 -27.54
N LYS A 312 10.09 6.97 -28.81
CA LYS A 312 10.71 6.15 -29.88
C LYS A 312 12.22 6.40 -30.06
N TYR A 313 12.67 7.64 -29.91
CA TYR A 313 14.10 7.98 -30.00
C TYR A 313 14.91 7.57 -28.78
N LYS A 314 14.26 7.45 -27.62
CA LYS A 314 14.90 7.04 -26.36
C LYS A 314 14.89 5.52 -26.19
N ARG A 315 14.05 4.80 -26.95
CA ARG A 315 13.76 3.37 -26.79
C ARG A 315 13.64 2.68 -28.16
N PRO A 316 14.76 2.30 -28.78
CA PRO A 316 14.75 1.61 -30.07
C PRO A 316 13.97 0.29 -30.05
N GLU A 317 13.81 -0.34 -28.88
CA GLU A 317 13.05 -1.59 -28.71
C GLU A 317 11.56 -1.43 -29.06
N LEU A 318 11.02 -0.21 -29.00
CA LEU A 318 9.64 0.06 -29.39
C LEU A 318 9.36 -0.28 -30.85
N SER A 319 10.38 -0.28 -31.72
CA SER A 319 10.26 -0.76 -33.10
C SER A 319 9.82 -2.22 -33.23
N LYS A 320 9.92 -3.02 -32.15
CA LYS A 320 9.51 -4.43 -32.14
C LYS A 320 8.26 -4.67 -31.30
N VAL A 321 7.61 -3.61 -30.84
CA VAL A 321 6.45 -3.69 -29.96
C VAL A 321 5.23 -3.05 -30.62
N MET A 322 4.14 -3.79 -30.70
CA MET A 322 2.82 -3.26 -31.03
C MET A 322 2.02 -3.09 -29.73
N PHE A 323 1.49 -1.90 -29.49
CA PHE A 323 0.51 -1.69 -28.43
C PHE A 323 -0.88 -1.90 -29.01
N VAL A 324 -1.70 -2.72 -28.35
CA VAL A 324 -3.09 -2.94 -28.73
C VAL A 324 -3.96 -2.45 -27.59
N THR A 325 -4.87 -1.52 -27.87
CA THR A 325 -5.90 -1.14 -26.90
C THR A 325 -7.18 -1.87 -27.22
N LEU A 326 -7.77 -2.49 -26.19
CA LEU A 326 -9.00 -3.25 -26.24
C LEU A 326 -9.96 -2.69 -25.19
N ASP A 327 -10.90 -1.86 -25.65
CA ASP A 327 -12.06 -1.48 -24.85
C ASP A 327 -13.19 -2.48 -25.16
N GLN A 328 -13.52 -3.34 -24.20
CA GLN A 328 -14.53 -4.41 -24.39
C GLN A 328 -15.93 -3.86 -24.64
N ALA A 329 -16.21 -2.60 -24.27
CA ALA A 329 -17.46 -1.94 -24.62
C ALA A 329 -17.49 -1.50 -26.09
N SER A 330 -16.33 -1.39 -26.73
CA SER A 330 -16.18 -1.05 -28.14
C SER A 330 -15.92 -2.31 -28.97
N SER A 331 -16.51 -2.40 -30.16
CA SER A 331 -16.16 -3.41 -31.15
C SER A 331 -14.90 -3.03 -31.95
N LEU A 332 -14.03 -2.19 -31.38
CA LEU A 332 -12.88 -1.57 -32.05
C LEU A 332 -11.61 -1.83 -31.24
N ILE A 333 -10.56 -2.31 -31.92
CA ILE A 333 -9.22 -2.37 -31.37
C ILE A 333 -8.33 -1.37 -32.09
N HIS A 334 -7.42 -0.73 -31.34
CA HIS A 334 -6.41 0.15 -31.93
C HIS A 334 -5.06 -0.53 -31.84
N ALA A 335 -4.48 -0.83 -33.00
CA ALA A 335 -3.13 -1.36 -33.15
C ALA A 335 -2.18 -0.18 -33.38
N ILE A 336 -1.36 0.13 -32.38
CA ILE A 336 -0.46 1.28 -32.34
C ILE A 336 0.98 0.78 -32.46
N TYR A 337 1.68 1.16 -33.53
CA TYR A 337 3.05 0.69 -33.79
C TYR A 337 3.89 1.73 -34.54
N GLN A 338 5.21 1.62 -34.47
CA GLN A 338 6.11 2.55 -35.16
C GLN A 338 6.02 2.35 -36.68
N ARG A 339 5.93 3.44 -37.46
CA ARG A 339 5.73 3.38 -38.92
C ARG A 339 6.80 2.56 -39.65
N GLU A 340 8.04 2.64 -39.19
CA GLU A 340 9.20 1.92 -39.77
C GLU A 340 9.14 0.40 -39.55
N SER A 341 8.22 -0.07 -38.68
CA SER A 341 8.06 -1.46 -38.31
C SER A 341 6.98 -2.20 -39.08
N MET A 342 6.33 -1.56 -40.07
CA MET A 342 5.17 -2.11 -40.78
C MET A 342 5.40 -3.55 -41.27
N GLY A 343 6.46 -3.80 -42.04
CA GLY A 343 6.78 -5.16 -42.51
C GLY A 343 7.18 -6.17 -41.43
N LEU A 344 7.48 -5.73 -40.20
CA LEU A 344 7.67 -6.60 -39.04
C LEU A 344 6.35 -6.90 -38.31
N MET A 345 5.35 -6.04 -38.49
CA MET A 345 4.07 -6.05 -37.79
C MET A 345 2.92 -6.64 -38.59
N ASP A 346 3.05 -6.79 -39.92
CA ASP A 346 2.03 -7.43 -40.78
C ASP A 346 1.57 -8.78 -40.22
N ASP A 347 2.51 -9.69 -39.88
CA ASP A 347 2.15 -10.99 -39.29
C ASP A 347 1.41 -10.89 -37.94
N VAL A 348 1.60 -9.78 -37.21
CA VAL A 348 0.95 -9.51 -35.92
C VAL A 348 -0.45 -8.93 -36.16
N LEU A 349 -0.61 -8.10 -37.20
CA LEU A 349 -1.89 -7.57 -37.63
C LEU A 349 -2.82 -8.67 -38.14
N ASP A 350 -2.31 -9.67 -38.86
CA ASP A 350 -3.11 -10.83 -39.32
C ASP A 350 -3.84 -11.51 -38.15
N ILE A 351 -3.16 -11.67 -37.01
CA ILE A 351 -3.77 -12.25 -35.79
C ILE A 351 -4.92 -11.37 -35.28
N LEU A 352 -4.79 -10.05 -35.39
CA LEU A 352 -5.84 -9.11 -34.96
C LEU A 352 -7.02 -9.08 -35.95
N TYR A 353 -6.75 -9.25 -37.24
CA TYR A 353 -7.77 -9.30 -38.28
C TYR A 353 -8.65 -10.55 -38.24
N GLU A 354 -8.18 -11.63 -37.61
CA GLU A 354 -8.98 -12.84 -37.34
C GLU A 354 -9.94 -12.71 -36.16
N THR A 355 -9.85 -11.60 -35.43
CA THR A 355 -10.75 -11.35 -34.30
C THR A 355 -12.10 -10.83 -34.78
N ILE A 356 -13.09 -10.84 -33.89
CA ILE A 356 -14.41 -10.25 -34.15
C ILE A 356 -14.40 -8.71 -34.10
N TYR A 357 -13.28 -8.10 -33.73
CA TYR A 357 -13.15 -6.65 -33.56
C TYR A 357 -12.72 -5.99 -34.86
N LYS A 358 -13.25 -4.79 -35.11
CA LYS A 358 -12.73 -3.93 -36.16
C LYS A 358 -11.34 -3.45 -35.75
N VAL A 359 -10.36 -3.58 -36.64
CA VAL A 359 -8.98 -3.10 -36.41
C VAL A 359 -8.83 -1.68 -36.93
N ASN A 360 -8.31 -0.78 -36.10
CA ASN A 360 -7.86 0.55 -36.49
C ASN A 360 -6.35 0.63 -36.29
N GLU A 361 -5.61 0.84 -37.38
CA GLU A 361 -4.17 0.93 -37.36
C GLU A 361 -3.71 2.37 -37.15
N ILE A 362 -2.77 2.57 -36.21
CA ILE A 362 -2.24 3.89 -35.86
C ILE A 362 -0.72 3.80 -35.84
N THR A 363 -0.08 4.71 -36.57
CA THR A 363 1.39 4.80 -36.63
C THR A 363 1.90 6.07 -35.98
N TYR A 364 3.11 6.01 -35.36
CA TYR A 364 3.69 7.10 -34.56
C TYR A 364 5.18 7.38 -34.83
#